data_AF-A0A7R9VSM9-F1
#
_entry.id   AF-A0A7R9VSM9-F1
#
_cell.length_a   1.000
_cell.length_b   1.000
_cell.length_c   1.000
_cell.angle_alpha   90.00
_cell.angle_beta   90.00
_cell.angle_gamma   90.00
#
_symmetry.space_group_name_H-M   'P 1'
#
loop_
_entity.id
_entity.type
_entity.pdbx_description
1 polymer ?
#
loop_
_entity_poly.entity_id
_entity_poly.type
_entity_poly.pdbx_seq_one_letter_code
_entity_poly.pdbx_strand_id
1 'polypeptide(L)'
;MLLLLLLLAAVPSTAAQDAEYSCERIDAVPPEKRCEFVSTKCDSGARVPFMPWYYCHVHSAGVLARCAYLALLALLLPLLFTLLGDTAEMYFSPTMALVSQSIPKMRPRFAGVTFVAMGNGAPDLSANISAIRNGSVQLSAGAFTGAAMFVQCIVASEVIRISRGAPCRGATLRDLSTYFVSLVAVALAFASGKITRWFIAGALLVYAAYAAWVFGGDEWHAAGRPRLSWAEARDLLLRRSRSDAAAAGPTWAPVEDGCRGGSVGGGGADGGAGGAAAPLLSGASAGGGAGGAA
;
A
#
# COMPACT_ATOMS: atom_id res chain seq x y z
N MET A 1 -8.23 14.38 -8.25
CA MET A 1 -9.29 14.08 -7.25
C MET A 1 -10.55 14.89 -7.48
N LEU A 2 -10.50 16.23 -7.49
CA LEU A 2 -11.68 17.08 -7.70
C LEU A 2 -12.40 16.77 -9.02
N LEU A 3 -11.66 16.54 -10.11
CA LEU A 3 -12.24 16.19 -11.42
C LEU A 3 -12.93 14.82 -11.43
N LEU A 4 -12.41 13.85 -10.68
CA LEU A 4 -13.01 12.51 -10.55
C LEU A 4 -14.27 12.55 -9.68
N LEU A 5 -14.24 13.33 -8.59
CA LEU A 5 -15.40 13.57 -7.74
C LEU A 5 -16.50 14.34 -8.49
N LEU A 6 -16.13 15.30 -9.33
CA LEU A 6 -17.07 16.03 -10.19
C LEU A 6 -17.67 15.12 -11.29
N LEU A 7 -16.88 14.19 -11.85
CA LEU A 7 -17.38 13.21 -12.82
C LEU A 7 -18.29 12.16 -12.17
N LEU A 8 -18.01 11.74 -10.93
CA LEU A 8 -18.89 10.85 -10.15
C LEU A 8 -20.17 11.56 -9.69
N ALA A 9 -20.10 12.85 -9.36
CA ALA A 9 -21.27 13.67 -9.01
C ALA A 9 -22.17 14.00 -10.21
N ALA A 10 -21.66 13.90 -11.43
CA ALA A 10 -22.41 14.12 -12.67
C ALA A 10 -23.18 12.88 -13.15
N VAL A 11 -23.07 11.74 -12.47
CA VAL A 11 -23.79 10.51 -12.85
C VAL A 11 -25.22 10.57 -12.31
N PRO A 12 -26.25 10.63 -13.18
CA PRO A 12 -27.62 10.50 -12.72
C PRO A 12 -27.84 9.08 -12.18
N SER A 13 -28.16 9.00 -10.89
CA SER A 13 -28.50 7.74 -10.22
C SER A 13 -29.89 7.31 -10.69
N THR A 14 -29.96 6.53 -11.77
CA THR A 14 -31.22 5.88 -12.18
C THR A 14 -31.48 4.73 -11.21
N ALA A 15 -32.17 5.04 -10.11
CA ALA A 15 -32.76 4.06 -9.23
C ALA A 15 -33.86 3.31 -10.00
N ALA A 16 -33.53 2.13 -10.52
CA ALA A 16 -34.54 1.22 -11.04
C ALA A 16 -35.40 0.71 -9.87
N GLN A 17 -36.66 1.11 -9.89
CA GLN A 17 -37.76 0.50 -9.14
C GLN A 17 -38.14 -0.79 -9.84
N ASP A 18 -38.13 -1.90 -9.10
CA ASP A 18 -39.12 -2.97 -9.18
C ASP A 18 -39.07 -3.76 -7.85
N ALA A 19 -40.23 -3.97 -7.25
CA ALA A 19 -40.40 -4.53 -5.92
C ALA A 19 -40.36 -6.07 -5.95
N GLU A 20 -39.15 -6.63 -5.80
CA GLU A 20 -38.94 -8.02 -5.40
C GLU A 20 -37.85 -8.04 -4.30
N TYR A 21 -38.05 -8.77 -3.21
CA TYR A 21 -37.06 -8.87 -2.14
C TYR A 21 -35.80 -9.55 -2.70
N SER A 22 -34.67 -8.84 -2.68
CA SER A 22 -33.38 -9.33 -3.17
C SER A 22 -32.34 -9.36 -2.04
N CYS A 23 -31.40 -10.30 -2.12
CA CYS A 23 -30.26 -10.41 -1.19
C CYS A 23 -29.34 -9.17 -1.23
N GLU A 24 -29.45 -8.33 -2.25
CA GLU A 24 -28.72 -7.06 -2.36
C GLU A 24 -29.45 -5.91 -1.64
N ARG A 25 -30.77 -6.03 -1.42
CA ARG A 25 -31.61 -5.02 -0.78
C ARG A 25 -32.34 -5.61 0.44
N ILE A 26 -31.58 -6.20 1.36
CA ILE A 26 -32.10 -6.82 2.59
C ILE A 26 -32.82 -5.79 3.47
N ASP A 27 -32.45 -4.51 3.38
CA ASP A 27 -33.11 -3.44 4.15
C ASP A 27 -34.58 -3.25 3.78
N ALA A 28 -35.00 -3.64 2.57
CA ALA A 28 -36.40 -3.60 2.16
C ALA A 28 -37.25 -4.70 2.83
N VAL A 29 -36.62 -5.77 3.34
CA VAL A 29 -37.31 -6.85 4.06
C VAL A 29 -37.62 -6.37 5.49
N PRO A 30 -38.84 -6.60 6.02
CA PRO A 30 -39.17 -6.25 7.41
C PRO A 30 -38.26 -7.02 8.39
N PRO A 31 -37.82 -6.38 9.49
CA PRO A 31 -36.77 -6.90 10.38
C PRO A 31 -37.07 -8.29 10.94
N GLU A 32 -38.36 -8.58 11.20
CA GLU A 32 -38.84 -9.86 11.73
C GLU A 32 -38.61 -11.04 10.78
N LYS A 33 -38.66 -10.80 9.45
CA LYS A 33 -38.55 -11.87 8.44
C LYS A 33 -37.14 -11.99 7.83
N ARG A 34 -36.19 -11.14 8.23
CA ARG A 34 -34.84 -11.09 7.64
C ARG A 34 -34.05 -12.38 7.87
N CYS A 35 -34.13 -12.97 9.06
CA CYS A 35 -33.39 -14.20 9.36
C CYS A 35 -33.88 -15.38 8.50
N GLU A 36 -35.20 -15.57 8.40
CA GLU A 36 -35.80 -16.64 7.60
C GLU A 36 -35.50 -16.44 6.10
N PHE A 37 -35.64 -15.20 5.60
CA PHE A 37 -35.34 -14.85 4.21
C PHE A 37 -33.88 -15.12 3.84
N VAL A 38 -32.93 -14.66 4.66
CA VAL A 38 -31.50 -14.81 4.38
C VAL A 38 -31.07 -16.29 4.44
N SER A 39 -31.61 -17.05 5.39
CA SER A 39 -31.31 -18.48 5.52
C SER A 39 -31.81 -19.32 4.35
N THR A 40 -32.97 -18.96 3.77
CA THR A 40 -33.64 -19.76 2.74
C THR A 40 -33.35 -19.30 1.30
N LYS A 41 -33.14 -18.00 1.08
CA LYS A 41 -33.02 -17.41 -0.27
C LYS A 41 -31.63 -16.89 -0.60
N CYS A 42 -30.79 -16.61 0.39
CA CYS A 42 -29.48 -15.98 0.20
C CYS A 42 -28.33 -16.95 0.51
N ASP A 43 -28.17 -17.99 -0.30
CA ASP A 43 -26.97 -18.84 -0.23
C ASP A 43 -25.81 -18.17 -0.96
N SER A 44 -24.73 -17.90 -0.22
CA SER A 44 -23.53 -17.25 -0.73
C SER A 44 -22.48 -18.24 -1.23
N GLY A 45 -22.69 -19.56 -1.06
CA GLY A 45 -21.69 -20.60 -1.35
C GLY A 45 -20.37 -20.43 -0.57
N ALA A 46 -20.37 -19.55 0.43
CA ALA A 46 -19.20 -19.20 1.23
C ALA A 46 -18.99 -20.24 2.32
N ARG A 47 -17.72 -20.58 2.60
CA ARG A 47 -17.38 -21.52 3.68
C ARG A 47 -17.90 -21.08 5.05
N VAL A 48 -18.05 -19.78 5.26
CA VAL A 48 -18.62 -19.19 6.47
C VAL A 48 -19.86 -18.38 6.09
N PRO A 49 -21.07 -18.76 6.52
CA PRO A 49 -22.31 -18.06 6.19
C PRO A 49 -22.49 -16.81 7.07
N PHE A 50 -21.74 -15.74 6.77
CA PHE A 50 -21.75 -14.49 7.54
C PHE A 50 -23.13 -13.82 7.57
N MET A 51 -23.87 -13.86 6.46
CA MET A 51 -25.18 -13.21 6.37
C MET A 51 -26.24 -13.83 7.30
N PRO A 52 -26.50 -15.15 7.26
CA PRO A 52 -27.37 -15.80 8.24
C PRO A 52 -26.90 -15.58 9.68
N TRP A 53 -25.58 -15.64 9.92
CA TRP A 53 -25.03 -15.45 11.27
C TRP A 53 -25.36 -14.05 11.83
N TYR A 54 -25.12 -12.99 11.04
CA TYR A 54 -25.38 -11.60 11.47
C TYR A 54 -26.88 -11.33 11.69
N TYR A 55 -27.74 -11.67 10.72
CA TYR A 55 -29.17 -11.34 10.81
C TYR A 55 -29.93 -12.24 11.80
N CYS A 56 -29.49 -13.47 12.04
CA CYS A 56 -30.17 -14.37 12.97
C CYS A 56 -29.67 -14.27 14.42
N HIS A 57 -28.42 -13.85 14.67
CA HIS A 57 -27.84 -13.81 16.02
C HIS A 57 -27.54 -12.40 16.52
N VAL A 58 -26.98 -11.52 15.68
CA VAL A 58 -26.58 -10.16 16.08
C VAL A 58 -27.76 -9.19 15.98
N HIS A 59 -28.51 -9.26 14.88
CA HIS A 59 -29.63 -8.36 14.66
C HIS A 59 -30.80 -8.65 15.61
N SER A 60 -31.10 -9.92 15.87
CA SER A 60 -32.19 -10.39 16.75
C SER A 60 -31.93 -10.11 18.23
N ALA A 61 -30.68 -10.12 18.68
CA ALA A 61 -30.28 -9.90 20.07
C ALA A 61 -30.38 -8.42 20.54
N GLY A 62 -30.85 -7.51 19.68
CA GLY A 62 -31.13 -6.12 20.02
C GLY A 62 -29.99 -5.14 19.76
N VAL A 63 -30.19 -3.88 20.15
CA VAL A 63 -29.29 -2.77 19.82
C VAL A 63 -27.92 -2.91 20.48
N LEU A 64 -27.85 -3.39 21.73
CA LEU A 64 -26.59 -3.58 22.45
C LEU A 64 -25.67 -4.59 21.73
N ALA A 65 -26.21 -5.70 21.25
CA ALA A 65 -25.44 -6.70 20.50
C ALA A 65 -24.90 -6.13 19.18
N ARG A 66 -25.70 -5.31 18.47
CA ARG A 66 -25.26 -4.62 17.25
C ARG A 66 -24.15 -3.63 17.54
N CYS A 67 -24.27 -2.81 18.59
CA CYS A 67 -23.23 -1.88 18.99
C CYS A 67 -21.94 -2.60 19.41
N ALA A 68 -22.06 -3.68 20.18
CA ALA A 68 -20.91 -4.49 20.60
C ALA A 68 -20.21 -5.14 19.39
N TYR A 69 -20.97 -5.67 18.43
CA TYR A 69 -20.43 -6.22 17.19
C TYR A 69 -19.72 -5.18 16.33
N LEU A 70 -20.31 -3.98 16.17
CA LEU A 70 -19.70 -2.87 15.45
C LEU A 70 -18.43 -2.36 16.15
N ALA A 71 -18.44 -2.26 17.48
CA ALA A 71 -17.26 -1.89 18.27
C ALA A 71 -16.16 -2.95 18.14
N LEU A 72 -16.51 -4.23 18.18
CA LEU A 72 -15.59 -5.34 17.94
C LEU A 72 -14.95 -5.24 16.55
N LEU A 73 -15.75 -5.02 15.50
CA LEU A 73 -15.26 -4.81 14.14
C LEU A 73 -14.32 -3.61 14.04
N ALA A 74 -14.70 -2.49 14.66
CA ALA A 74 -13.90 -1.27 14.67
C ALA A 74 -12.57 -1.45 15.42
N LEU A 75 -12.50 -2.32 16.42
CA LEU A 75 -11.27 -2.69 17.13
C LEU A 75 -10.46 -3.75 16.38
N LEU A 76 -11.13 -4.71 15.74
CA LEU A 76 -10.51 -5.80 15.00
C LEU A 76 -9.82 -5.31 13.73
N LEU A 77 -10.41 -4.33 13.05
CA LEU A 77 -9.87 -3.78 11.81
C LEU A 77 -8.44 -3.24 11.97
N PRO A 78 -8.14 -2.30 12.90
CA PRO A 78 -6.77 -1.82 13.11
C PRO A 78 -5.85 -2.93 13.59
N LEU A 79 -6.33 -3.85 14.44
CA LEU A 79 -5.54 -5.02 14.87
C LEU A 79 -5.10 -5.86 13.66
N LEU A 80 -6.02 -6.18 12.74
CA LEU A 80 -5.71 -6.97 11.55
C LEU A 80 -4.74 -6.22 10.63
N PHE A 81 -4.91 -4.91 10.46
CA PHE A 81 -3.95 -4.07 9.71
C PHE A 81 -2.57 -4.05 10.36
N THR A 82 -2.47 -3.95 11.69
CA THR A 82 -1.16 -3.98 12.38
C THR A 82 -0.48 -5.34 12.24
N LEU A 83 -1.22 -6.45 12.35
CA LEU A 83 -0.68 -7.79 12.15
C LEU A 83 -0.21 -8.00 10.69
N LEU A 84 -0.98 -7.53 9.71
CA LEU A 84 -0.58 -7.56 8.30
C LEU A 84 0.67 -6.70 8.06
N GLY A 85 0.77 -5.53 8.70
CA GLY A 85 1.94 -4.65 8.62
C GLY A 85 3.19 -5.30 9.21
N ASP A 86 3.09 -5.83 10.42
CA ASP A 86 4.20 -6.47 11.15
C ASP A 86 4.71 -7.71 10.41
N THR A 87 3.79 -8.56 9.94
CA THR A 87 4.16 -9.73 9.12
C THR A 87 4.80 -9.33 7.79
N ALA A 88 4.35 -8.24 7.16
CA ALA A 88 4.98 -7.73 5.95
C ALA A 88 6.40 -7.18 6.20
N GLU A 89 6.63 -6.52 7.32
CA GLU A 89 7.95 -6.01 7.69
C GLU A 89 8.92 -7.15 8.01
N MET A 90 8.51 -8.10 8.85
CA MET A 90 9.38 -9.17 9.35
C MET A 90 9.64 -10.28 8.33
N TYR A 91 8.67 -10.62 7.48
CA TYR A 91 8.80 -11.77 6.57
C TYR A 91 8.81 -11.36 5.10
N PHE A 92 7.90 -10.48 4.68
CA PHE A 92 7.74 -10.17 3.26
C PHE A 92 8.89 -9.34 2.70
N SER A 93 9.27 -8.25 3.39
CA SER A 93 10.38 -7.37 3.01
C SER A 93 11.72 -8.11 2.84
N PRO A 94 12.21 -8.90 3.83
CA PRO A 94 13.47 -9.62 3.68
C PRO A 94 13.39 -10.74 2.64
N THR A 95 12.25 -11.43 2.52
CA THR A 95 12.07 -12.47 1.48
C THR A 95 12.19 -11.87 0.07
N MET A 96 11.59 -10.70 -0.17
CA MET A 96 11.73 -10.00 -1.45
C MET A 96 13.17 -9.55 -1.71
N ALA A 97 13.90 -9.12 -0.68
CA ALA A 97 15.30 -8.79 -0.79
C ALA A 97 16.16 -10.01 -1.16
N LEU A 98 15.88 -11.18 -0.56
CA LEU A 98 16.57 -12.44 -0.86
C LEU A 98 16.25 -12.98 -2.25
N VAL A 99 14.98 -12.95 -2.68
CA VAL A 99 14.58 -13.37 -4.03
C VAL A 99 15.23 -12.50 -5.10
N SER A 100 15.39 -11.21 -4.84
CA SER A 100 16.16 -10.34 -5.73
C SER A 100 17.66 -10.67 -5.76
N GLN A 101 18.21 -11.26 -4.71
CA GLN A 101 19.62 -11.66 -4.65
C GLN A 101 19.87 -13.01 -5.34
N SER A 102 18.90 -13.93 -5.31
CA SER A 102 19.05 -15.28 -5.86
C SER A 102 18.85 -15.35 -7.38
N ILE A 103 18.13 -14.40 -7.98
CA ILE A 103 17.90 -14.37 -9.43
C ILE A 103 18.87 -13.36 -10.08
N PRO A 104 19.89 -13.81 -10.84
CA PRO A 104 21.02 -12.98 -11.30
C PRO A 104 20.68 -11.78 -12.23
N LYS A 105 19.41 -11.56 -12.56
CA LYS A 105 18.91 -10.45 -13.40
C LYS A 105 17.64 -9.78 -12.86
N MET A 106 17.08 -10.22 -11.73
CA MET A 106 15.82 -9.67 -11.21
C MET A 106 16.10 -8.64 -10.12
N ARG A 107 15.69 -7.39 -10.37
CA ARG A 107 15.92 -6.26 -9.46
C ARG A 107 14.93 -6.30 -8.29
N PRO A 108 15.27 -5.72 -7.12
CA PRO A 108 14.40 -5.75 -5.95
C PRO A 108 13.04 -5.11 -6.21
N ARG A 109 13.03 -4.08 -7.05
CA ARG A 109 11.81 -3.38 -7.48
C ARG A 109 10.89 -4.26 -8.33
N PHE A 110 11.43 -5.16 -9.17
CA PHE A 110 10.61 -6.04 -10.01
C PHE A 110 9.98 -7.18 -9.20
N ALA A 111 10.77 -7.79 -8.32
CA ALA A 111 10.28 -8.82 -7.40
C ALA A 111 9.17 -8.24 -6.51
N GLY A 112 9.42 -7.09 -5.88
CA GLY A 112 8.43 -6.42 -5.04
C GLY A 112 7.14 -6.06 -5.79
N VAL A 113 7.22 -5.34 -6.92
CA VAL A 113 6.02 -4.92 -7.66
C VAL A 113 5.20 -6.11 -8.16
N THR A 114 5.84 -7.21 -8.56
CA THR A 114 5.13 -8.37 -9.11
C THR A 114 4.59 -9.30 -8.03
N PHE A 115 5.41 -9.67 -7.04
CA PHE A 115 4.99 -10.61 -5.99
C PHE A 115 4.02 -9.97 -5.00
N VAL A 116 4.14 -8.67 -4.70
CA VAL A 116 3.10 -7.95 -3.93
C VAL A 116 1.78 -7.94 -4.71
N ALA A 117 1.84 -7.58 -6.00
CA ALA A 117 0.64 -7.51 -6.83
C ALA A 117 -0.03 -8.88 -7.00
N MET A 118 0.76 -9.95 -7.15
CA MET A 118 0.23 -11.31 -7.26
C MET A 118 -0.32 -11.82 -5.92
N GLY A 119 0.39 -11.55 -4.82
CA GLY A 119 -0.01 -11.96 -3.48
C GLY A 119 -1.36 -11.38 -3.04
N ASN A 120 -1.62 -10.12 -3.38
CA ASN A 120 -2.91 -9.49 -3.11
C ASN A 120 -3.94 -9.79 -4.21
N GLY A 121 -3.53 -9.74 -5.48
CA GLY A 121 -4.45 -9.80 -6.62
C GLY A 121 -5.10 -11.17 -6.84
N ALA A 122 -4.42 -12.29 -6.54
CA ALA A 122 -4.97 -13.63 -6.73
C ALA A 122 -6.18 -13.92 -5.81
N PRO A 123 -6.09 -13.75 -4.48
CA PRO A 123 -7.25 -13.94 -3.60
C PRO A 123 -8.37 -12.94 -3.91
N ASP A 124 -8.05 -11.67 -4.18
CA ASP A 124 -9.05 -10.65 -4.54
C ASP A 124 -9.81 -11.01 -5.83
N LEU A 125 -9.11 -11.49 -6.85
CA LEU A 125 -9.74 -11.97 -8.09
C LEU A 125 -10.64 -13.17 -7.83
N SER A 126 -10.19 -14.14 -7.01
CA SER A 126 -10.99 -15.32 -6.70
C SER A 126 -12.28 -14.97 -5.94
N ALA A 127 -12.20 -14.03 -5.00
CA ALA A 127 -13.35 -13.54 -4.23
C ALA A 127 -14.36 -12.81 -5.12
N ASN A 128 -13.87 -11.94 -6.03
CA ASN A 128 -14.72 -11.22 -6.98
C ASN A 128 -15.38 -12.14 -8.00
N ILE A 129 -14.66 -13.13 -8.55
CA ILE A 129 -15.27 -14.13 -9.46
C ILE A 129 -16.38 -14.91 -8.75
N SER A 130 -16.17 -15.30 -7.49
CA SER A 130 -17.19 -15.97 -6.69
C SER A 130 -18.43 -15.08 -6.49
N ALA A 131 -18.24 -13.80 -6.13
CA ALA A 131 -19.33 -12.85 -5.94
C ALA A 131 -20.10 -12.57 -7.24
N ILE A 132 -19.40 -12.41 -8.37
CA ILE A 132 -19.99 -12.20 -9.70
C ILE A 132 -20.79 -13.43 -10.13
N ARG A 133 -20.28 -14.64 -9.88
CA ARG A 133 -20.99 -15.90 -10.20
C ARG A 133 -22.32 -16.02 -9.44
N ASN A 134 -22.38 -15.45 -8.23
CA ASN A 134 -23.59 -15.41 -7.41
C ASN A 134 -24.52 -14.23 -7.74
N GLY A 135 -24.25 -13.48 -8.82
CA GLY A 135 -25.08 -12.38 -9.29
C GLY A 135 -24.82 -11.02 -8.62
N SER A 136 -23.86 -10.92 -7.69
CA SER A 136 -23.56 -9.69 -6.94
C SER A 136 -22.49 -8.83 -7.63
N VAL A 137 -22.70 -8.50 -8.91
CA VAL A 137 -21.72 -7.79 -9.74
C VAL A 137 -21.48 -6.35 -9.27
N GLN A 138 -22.54 -5.63 -8.90
CA GLN A 138 -22.44 -4.23 -8.44
C GLN A 138 -21.74 -4.13 -7.09
N LEU A 139 -22.09 -5.01 -6.15
CA LEU A 139 -21.42 -5.13 -4.86
C LEU A 139 -19.93 -5.46 -5.01
N SER A 140 -19.58 -6.42 -5.87
CA SER A 140 -18.18 -6.79 -6.15
C SER A 140 -17.40 -5.64 -6.79
N ALA A 141 -17.99 -4.94 -7.77
CA ALA A 141 -17.39 -3.76 -8.37
C ALA A 141 -17.14 -2.64 -7.35
N GLY A 142 -18.11 -2.39 -6.45
CA GLY A 142 -17.98 -1.41 -5.37
C GLY A 142 -16.89 -1.77 -4.36
N ALA A 143 -16.79 -3.04 -3.98
CA ALA A 143 -15.73 -3.52 -3.07
C ALA A 143 -14.33 -3.35 -3.69
N PHE A 144 -14.17 -3.77 -4.95
CA PHE A 144 -12.89 -3.68 -5.66
C PHE A 144 -12.45 -2.21 -5.87
N THR A 145 -13.37 -1.36 -6.34
CA THR A 145 -13.07 0.06 -6.56
C THR A 145 -12.85 0.82 -5.26
N GLY A 146 -13.61 0.51 -4.20
CA GLY A 146 -13.43 1.09 -2.87
C GLY A 146 -12.07 0.75 -2.25
N ALA A 147 -11.62 -0.51 -2.36
CA ALA A 147 -10.29 -0.92 -1.92
C ALA A 147 -9.18 -0.16 -2.67
N ALA A 148 -9.30 -0.02 -3.98
CA ALA A 148 -8.35 0.75 -4.79
C ALA A 148 -8.30 2.24 -4.39
N MET A 149 -9.45 2.85 -4.10
CA MET A 149 -9.52 4.24 -3.61
C MET A 149 -8.89 4.38 -2.22
N PHE A 150 -9.13 3.45 -1.30
CA PHE A 150 -8.53 3.46 0.04
C PHE A 150 -7.00 3.45 -0.04
N VAL A 151 -6.42 2.52 -0.80
CA VAL A 151 -4.97 2.41 -0.96
C VAL A 151 -4.39 3.67 -1.62
N GLN A 152 -5.04 4.19 -2.66
CA GLN A 152 -4.50 5.33 -3.39
C GLN A 152 -4.62 6.66 -2.63
N CYS A 153 -5.71 6.88 -1.90
CA CYS A 153 -5.98 8.13 -1.21
C CYS A 153 -5.35 8.17 0.18
N ILE A 154 -5.48 7.09 0.97
CA ILE A 154 -5.05 7.06 2.37
C ILE A 154 -3.61 6.54 2.47
N VAL A 155 -3.38 5.32 1.99
CA VAL A 155 -2.07 4.66 2.14
C VAL A 155 -0.99 5.42 1.37
N ALA A 156 -1.23 5.76 0.11
CA ALA A 156 -0.27 6.51 -0.69
C ALA A 156 0.00 7.92 -0.11
N SER A 157 -1.03 8.60 0.41
CA SER A 157 -0.86 9.90 1.06
C SER A 157 0.04 9.79 2.29
N GLU A 158 -0.20 8.80 3.15
CA GLU A 158 0.59 8.64 4.38
C GLU A 158 2.03 8.25 4.06
N VAL A 159 2.27 7.39 3.06
CA VAL A 159 3.62 7.07 2.59
C VAL A 159 4.35 8.33 2.10
N ILE A 160 3.69 9.20 1.35
CA ILE A 160 4.27 10.47 0.87
C ILE A 160 4.60 11.41 2.04
N ARG A 161 3.76 11.44 3.07
CA ARG A 161 4.00 12.24 4.29
C ARG A 161 5.23 11.72 5.03
N ILE A 162 5.29 10.42 5.28
CA ILE A 162 6.42 9.76 5.97
C ILE A 162 7.71 9.93 5.15
N SER A 163 7.63 9.85 3.82
CA SER A 163 8.79 10.01 2.93
C SER A 163 9.28 11.45 2.75
N ARG A 164 8.71 12.42 3.49
CA ARG A 164 9.00 13.88 3.35
C ARG A 164 8.82 14.38 1.92
N GLY A 165 7.79 13.89 1.23
CA GLY A 165 7.44 14.27 -0.13
C GLY A 165 7.63 13.15 -1.14
N ALA A 166 6.90 13.25 -2.26
CA ALA A 166 7.02 12.33 -3.37
C ALA A 166 8.13 12.82 -4.32
N PRO A 167 9.13 12.00 -4.68
CA PRO A 167 10.04 12.37 -5.74
C PRO A 167 9.23 12.55 -7.04
N CYS A 168 9.12 13.79 -7.52
CA CYS A 168 8.50 14.15 -8.80
C CYS A 168 9.40 13.70 -9.96
N ARG A 169 9.55 12.38 -10.11
CA ARG A 169 10.30 11.72 -11.18
C ARG A 169 9.33 11.29 -12.27
N GLY A 170 9.84 11.18 -13.50
CA GLY A 170 9.07 10.70 -14.65
C GLY A 170 8.39 9.34 -14.41
N ALA A 171 9.01 8.45 -13.63
CA ALA A 171 8.40 7.17 -13.24
C ALA A 171 7.13 7.35 -12.40
N THR A 172 7.13 8.23 -11.39
CA THR A 172 5.96 8.48 -10.54
C THR A 172 4.80 9.09 -11.33
N LEU A 173 5.09 10.03 -12.22
CA LEU A 173 4.08 10.67 -13.07
C LEU A 173 3.49 9.69 -14.10
N ARG A 174 4.31 8.80 -14.66
CA ARG A 174 3.88 7.72 -15.56
C ARG A 174 2.92 6.76 -14.83
N ASP A 175 3.30 6.31 -13.65
CA ASP A 175 2.50 5.33 -12.90
C ASP A 175 1.14 5.95 -12.48
N LEU A 176 1.14 7.21 -12.02
CA LEU A 176 -0.08 7.94 -11.67
C LEU A 176 -0.98 8.26 -12.87
N SER A 177 -0.40 8.67 -14.01
CA SER A 177 -1.17 8.96 -15.22
C SER A 177 -1.83 7.70 -15.79
N THR A 178 -1.11 6.58 -15.81
CA THR A 178 -1.65 5.30 -16.29
C THR A 178 -2.77 4.79 -15.38
N TYR A 179 -2.62 4.97 -14.07
CA TYR A 179 -3.68 4.70 -13.11
C TYR A 179 -4.92 5.56 -13.38
N PHE A 180 -4.76 6.87 -13.59
CA PHE A 180 -5.87 7.77 -13.88
C PHE A 180 -6.60 7.41 -15.18
N VAL A 181 -5.86 7.07 -16.24
CA VAL A 181 -6.43 6.60 -17.52
C VAL A 181 -7.25 5.33 -17.30
N SER A 182 -6.73 4.37 -16.54
CA SER A 182 -7.43 3.12 -16.22
C SER A 182 -8.71 3.40 -15.44
N LEU A 183 -8.67 4.32 -14.48
CA LEU A 183 -9.82 4.69 -13.68
C LEU A 183 -10.93 5.35 -14.52
N VAL A 184 -10.56 6.26 -15.42
CA VAL A 184 -11.50 6.90 -16.35
C VAL A 184 -12.09 5.88 -17.31
N ALA A 185 -11.29 4.96 -17.85
CA ALA A 185 -11.78 3.91 -18.74
C ALA A 185 -12.83 3.02 -18.04
N VAL A 186 -12.55 2.61 -16.79
CA VAL A 186 -13.49 1.84 -15.97
C VAL A 186 -14.76 2.64 -15.66
N ALA A 187 -14.63 3.92 -15.27
CA ALA A 187 -15.78 4.77 -15.02
C ALA A 187 -16.68 4.93 -16.26
N LEU A 188 -16.09 5.11 -17.45
CA LEU A 188 -16.82 5.18 -18.72
C LEU A 188 -17.52 3.86 -19.07
N ALA A 189 -16.90 2.73 -18.77
CA ALA A 189 -17.53 1.42 -18.98
C ALA A 189 -18.74 1.20 -18.07
N PHE A 190 -18.65 1.61 -16.80
CA PHE A 190 -19.80 1.59 -15.90
C PHE A 190 -20.89 2.58 -16.34
N ALA A 191 -20.53 3.77 -16.78
CA ALA A 191 -21.48 4.76 -17.32
C ALA A 191 -22.22 4.24 -18.57
N SER A 192 -21.55 3.41 -19.38
CA SER A 192 -22.15 2.81 -20.57
C SER A 192 -23.11 1.66 -20.26
N GLY A 193 -23.15 1.16 -19.02
CA GLY A 193 -24.03 0.08 -18.55
C GLY A 193 -23.82 -1.29 -19.21
N LYS A 194 -22.87 -1.41 -20.14
CA LYS A 194 -22.59 -2.63 -20.90
C LYS A 194 -21.08 -2.85 -21.01
N ILE A 195 -20.60 -3.97 -20.48
CA ILE A 195 -19.21 -4.41 -20.63
C ILE A 195 -19.09 -5.16 -21.95
N THR A 196 -18.50 -4.54 -22.96
CA THR A 196 -18.25 -5.17 -24.26
C THR A 196 -16.94 -5.95 -24.26
N ARG A 197 -16.79 -6.94 -25.15
CA ARG A 197 -15.52 -7.67 -25.34
C ARG A 197 -14.37 -6.75 -25.72
N TRP A 198 -14.68 -5.66 -26.44
CA TRP A 198 -13.73 -4.61 -26.80
C TRP A 198 -13.20 -3.85 -25.58
N PHE A 199 -14.04 -3.60 -24.59
CA PHE A 199 -13.59 -3.01 -23.33
C PHE A 199 -12.59 -3.91 -22.60
N ILE A 200 -12.89 -5.21 -22.52
CA ILE A 200 -11.99 -6.19 -21.89
C ILE A 200 -10.66 -6.25 -22.62
N ALA A 201 -10.68 -6.35 -23.96
CA ALA A 201 -9.48 -6.35 -24.79
C ALA A 201 -8.68 -5.05 -24.63
N GLY A 202 -9.35 -3.90 -24.59
CA GLY A 202 -8.73 -2.59 -24.36
C GLY A 202 -8.10 -2.47 -22.98
N ALA A 203 -8.78 -2.93 -21.92
CA ALA A 203 -8.25 -2.94 -20.56
C ALA A 203 -7.00 -3.83 -20.42
N LEU A 204 -7.02 -5.02 -21.03
CA LEU A 204 -5.85 -5.90 -21.09
C LEU A 204 -4.69 -5.27 -21.88
N LEU A 205 -5.00 -4.58 -22.98
CA LEU A 205 -3.99 -3.89 -23.80
C LEU A 205 -3.36 -2.73 -23.04
N VAL A 206 -4.15 -1.92 -22.30
CA VAL A 206 -3.61 -0.85 -21.44
C VAL A 206 -2.67 -1.43 -20.39
N TYR A 207 -3.04 -2.54 -19.74
CA TYR A 207 -2.17 -3.21 -18.77
C TYR A 207 -0.88 -3.74 -19.42
N ALA A 208 -0.98 -4.42 -20.56
CA ALA A 208 0.18 -4.95 -21.28
C ALA A 208 1.11 -3.84 -21.78
N ALA A 209 0.56 -2.74 -22.30
CA ALA A 209 1.31 -1.57 -22.73
C ALA A 209 2.01 -0.87 -21.55
N TYR A 210 1.32 -0.72 -20.43
CA TYR A 210 1.92 -0.21 -19.19
C TYR A 210 3.08 -1.08 -18.73
N ALA A 211 2.86 -2.40 -18.65
CA ALA A 211 3.90 -3.35 -18.26
C ALA A 211 5.12 -3.22 -19.20
N ALA A 212 4.90 -3.26 -20.52
CA ALA A 212 5.96 -3.10 -21.51
C ALA A 212 6.69 -1.74 -21.38
N TRP A 213 5.98 -0.65 -21.14
CA TRP A 213 6.57 0.67 -20.90
C TRP A 213 7.45 0.67 -19.64
N VAL A 214 6.96 0.07 -18.55
CA VAL A 214 7.71 -0.06 -17.29
C VAL A 214 8.97 -0.88 -17.51
N PHE A 215 8.85 -2.05 -18.13
CA PHE A 215 9.97 -2.94 -18.40
C PHE A 215 11.00 -2.30 -19.33
N GLY A 216 10.56 -1.70 -20.44
CA GLY A 216 11.45 -1.03 -21.40
C GLY A 216 12.14 0.19 -20.80
N GLY A 217 11.44 1.00 -20.01
CA GLY A 217 12.03 2.15 -19.31
C GLY A 217 13.09 1.72 -18.28
N ASP A 218 12.85 0.63 -17.56
CA ASP A 218 13.81 0.11 -16.60
C ASP A 218 15.02 -0.55 -17.29
N GLU A 219 14.86 -1.20 -18.43
CA GLU A 219 15.97 -1.70 -19.24
C GLU A 219 16.81 -0.55 -19.79
N TRP A 220 16.17 0.49 -20.33
CA TRP A 220 16.83 1.70 -20.84
C TRP A 220 17.65 2.42 -19.76
N HIS A 221 17.07 2.61 -18.58
CA HIS A 221 17.78 3.22 -17.45
C HIS A 221 18.92 2.34 -16.91
N ALA A 222 18.95 1.05 -17.20
CA ALA A 222 20.04 0.16 -16.80
C ALA A 222 21.17 0.08 -17.81
N ALA A 223 20.89 0.26 -19.10
CA ALA A 223 21.92 0.41 -20.11
C ALA A 223 22.81 1.66 -19.86
N GLY A 224 22.26 2.68 -19.21
CA GLY A 224 22.95 3.94 -18.90
C GLY A 224 23.62 4.06 -17.52
N ARG A 225 23.56 3.05 -16.64
CA ARG A 225 24.25 3.11 -15.33
C ARG A 225 25.58 2.34 -15.38
N PRO A 226 26.67 2.87 -14.80
CA PRO A 226 27.87 2.07 -14.59
C PRO A 226 27.50 0.85 -13.74
N ARG A 227 28.02 -0.33 -14.11
CA ARG A 227 27.84 -1.58 -13.35
C ARG A 227 28.51 -1.43 -11.98
N LEU A 228 27.77 -0.91 -11.01
CA LEU A 228 28.21 -0.96 -9.61
C LEU A 228 28.37 -2.43 -9.23
N SER A 229 29.53 -2.80 -8.71
CA SER A 229 29.72 -4.16 -8.22
C SER A 229 28.77 -4.40 -7.04
N TRP A 230 28.26 -5.61 -6.91
CA TRP A 230 27.37 -5.97 -5.80
C TRP A 230 28.01 -5.74 -4.43
N ALA A 231 29.35 -5.78 -4.34
CA ALA A 231 30.09 -5.44 -3.13
C ALA A 231 29.87 -3.98 -2.72
N GLU A 232 29.93 -3.05 -3.67
CA GLU A 232 29.71 -1.62 -3.43
C GLU A 232 28.24 -1.31 -3.13
N ALA A 233 27.29 -1.95 -3.82
CA ALA A 233 25.87 -1.78 -3.54
C ALA A 233 25.49 -2.29 -2.13
N ARG A 234 26.05 -3.44 -1.71
CA ARG A 234 25.89 -3.97 -0.35
C ARG A 234 26.45 -3.01 0.69
N ASP A 235 27.63 -2.45 0.44
CA ASP A 235 28.27 -1.53 1.38
C ASP A 235 27.45 -0.24 1.56
N LEU A 236 26.87 0.27 0.47
CA LEU A 236 25.94 1.41 0.51
C LEU A 236 24.66 1.11 1.29
N LEU A 237 24.09 -0.10 1.14
CA LEU A 237 22.90 -0.52 1.88
C LEU A 237 23.18 -0.71 3.38
N LEU A 238 24.32 -1.33 3.72
CA LEU A 238 24.75 -1.47 5.12
C LEU A 238 25.04 -0.12 5.77
N ARG A 239 25.67 0.81 5.02
CA ARG A 239 25.87 2.19 5.47
C ARG A 239 24.54 2.91 5.67
N ARG A 240 23.57 2.72 4.76
CA ARG A 240 22.23 3.31 4.91
C ARG A 240 21.48 2.74 6.10
N SER A 241 21.46 1.41 6.27
CA SER A 241 20.87 0.75 7.44
C SER A 241 21.53 1.21 8.75
N ARG A 242 22.86 1.37 8.77
CA ARG A 242 23.58 1.93 9.93
C ARG A 242 23.24 3.40 10.16
N SER A 243 23.06 4.18 9.11
CA SER A 243 22.67 5.59 9.18
C SER A 243 21.23 5.77 9.63
N ASP A 244 20.31 4.90 9.20
CA ASP A 244 18.90 4.92 9.61
C ASP A 244 18.78 4.49 11.09
N ALA A 245 19.57 3.50 11.52
CA ALA A 245 19.71 3.11 12.93
C ALA A 245 20.36 4.21 13.79
N ALA A 246 21.29 4.99 13.24
CA ALA A 246 21.90 6.13 13.93
C ALA A 246 20.99 7.37 13.97
N ALA A 247 20.17 7.59 12.95
CA ALA A 247 19.18 8.66 12.89
C ALA A 247 17.97 8.40 13.80
N ALA A 248 17.63 7.12 14.03
CA ALA A 248 16.69 6.68 15.05
C ALA A 248 17.34 6.67 16.46
N GLY A 249 18.05 7.75 16.81
CA GLY A 249 18.83 7.88 18.05
C GLY A 249 18.09 7.37 19.30
N PRO A 250 18.82 7.00 20.37
CA PRO A 250 18.23 6.34 21.53
C PRO A 250 17.02 7.13 22.03
N THR A 251 15.93 6.40 22.31
CA THR A 251 14.55 6.85 22.60
C THR A 251 14.37 7.90 23.72
N TRP A 252 15.45 8.36 24.35
CA TRP A 252 15.47 9.33 25.43
C TRP A 252 16.07 10.70 25.06
N ALA A 253 16.63 10.88 23.86
CA ALA A 253 17.16 12.19 23.44
C ALA A 253 16.01 13.10 22.93
N PRO A 254 15.85 14.34 23.43
CA PRO A 254 14.80 15.23 22.96
C PRO A 254 15.02 15.58 21.49
N VAL A 255 13.99 15.42 20.67
CA VAL A 255 13.94 15.96 19.31
C VAL A 255 13.81 17.48 19.43
N GLU A 256 14.87 18.22 19.10
CA GLU A 256 14.77 19.67 18.93
C GLU A 256 13.97 19.98 17.65
N ASP A 257 12.79 20.57 17.83
CA ASP A 257 11.97 21.11 16.75
C ASP A 257 12.66 22.32 16.10
N GLY A 258 13.31 22.07 14.96
CA GLY A 258 13.93 23.10 14.12
C GLY A 258 13.23 23.30 12.79
N CYS A 259 12.03 23.90 12.79
CA CYS A 259 11.46 24.57 11.61
C CYS A 259 11.64 26.09 11.71
N ARG A 260 12.72 26.63 11.12
CA ARG A 260 12.78 28.00 10.56
C ARG A 260 13.47 27.85 9.21
N GLY A 261 12.80 28.10 8.09
CA GLY A 261 12.35 29.44 7.70
C GLY A 261 13.48 30.04 6.85
N GLY A 262 13.33 29.98 5.52
CA GLY A 262 14.38 30.38 4.59
C GLY A 262 14.75 31.86 4.70
N SER A 263 16.00 32.17 4.35
CA SER A 263 16.35 33.43 3.73
C SER A 263 17.59 33.26 2.85
N VAL A 264 17.51 33.94 1.72
CA VAL A 264 18.50 34.18 0.68
C VAL A 264 19.65 35.07 1.20
N GLY A 265 20.82 34.95 0.57
CA GLY A 265 21.96 35.89 0.62
C GLY A 265 23.13 35.37 1.46
N GLY A 266 24.39 35.36 1.04
CA GLY A 266 25.08 35.93 -0.12
C GLY A 266 26.55 36.12 0.32
N GLY A 267 27.51 35.73 -0.53
CA GLY A 267 28.91 36.22 -0.59
C GLY A 267 29.84 36.10 0.63
N GLY A 268 31.11 35.75 0.35
CA GLY A 268 32.26 36.36 1.05
C GLY A 268 33.12 35.45 1.93
N ALA A 269 34.32 35.16 1.39
CA ALA A 269 35.68 35.08 1.95
C ALA A 269 36.01 35.11 3.47
N ASP A 270 37.23 34.60 3.73
CA ASP A 270 38.12 34.73 4.91
C ASP A 270 37.76 33.89 6.15
N GLY A 271 38.65 33.25 6.91
CA GLY A 271 40.09 33.39 7.12
C GLY A 271 40.36 33.49 8.64
N GLY A 272 41.16 32.58 9.21
CA GLY A 272 41.96 32.85 10.43
C GLY A 272 41.39 32.58 11.84
N ALA A 273 41.99 31.59 12.51
CA ALA A 273 42.66 31.59 13.83
C ALA A 273 41.97 32.01 15.16
N GLY A 274 42.27 31.19 16.20
CA GLY A 274 42.27 31.51 17.64
C GLY A 274 41.10 30.86 18.42
N GLY A 275 41.28 29.73 19.12
CA GLY A 275 41.89 29.60 20.46
C GLY A 275 40.76 29.54 21.51
N ALA A 276 40.76 28.81 22.63
CA ALA A 276 41.65 27.87 23.28
C ALA A 276 40.80 27.18 24.38
N ALA A 277 40.97 25.86 24.59
CA ALA A 277 40.82 25.16 25.88
C ALA A 277 40.92 23.64 25.67
N ALA A 278 42.14 23.11 25.80
CA ALA A 278 42.40 21.75 26.29
C ALA A 278 42.59 21.86 27.83
N PRO A 279 42.70 20.79 28.67
CA PRO A 279 43.49 19.59 28.34
C PRO A 279 43.14 18.26 29.07
N LEU A 280 43.97 17.24 28.79
CA LEU A 280 44.27 16.02 29.57
C LEU A 280 43.29 14.83 29.40
N LEU A 281 43.70 13.61 29.06
CA LEU A 281 44.94 12.89 29.41
C LEU A 281 45.56 12.12 28.23
N SER A 282 46.89 12.19 28.20
CA SER A 282 47.84 11.58 27.29
C SER A 282 48.00 10.07 27.53
N GLY A 283 48.23 9.33 26.45
CA GLY A 283 48.96 8.06 26.52
C GLY A 283 50.45 8.30 26.80
N ALA A 284 51.15 7.28 27.25
CA ALA A 284 52.60 7.19 27.18
C ALA A 284 53.03 5.75 26.88
N SER A 285 54.16 5.67 26.18
CA SER A 285 54.69 4.58 25.36
C SER A 285 55.89 3.89 26.04
N ALA A 286 56.42 2.86 25.37
CA ALA A 286 57.68 2.10 25.55
C ALA A 286 57.54 0.85 26.43
N GLY A 287 58.04 -0.35 26.08
CA GLY A 287 59.09 -0.75 25.15
C GLY A 287 60.22 -1.43 25.93
N GLY A 288 60.53 -2.70 25.64
CA GLY A 288 61.75 -3.39 26.11
C GLY A 288 61.53 -4.75 26.78
N GLY A 289 62.16 -5.79 26.24
CA GLY A 289 62.09 -7.17 26.74
C GLY A 289 63.28 -7.62 27.59
N ALA A 290 63.08 -8.73 28.31
CA ALA A 290 64.02 -9.72 28.86
C ALA A 290 63.12 -10.70 29.67
N GLY A 291 63.20 -12.03 29.65
CA GLY A 291 64.38 -12.90 29.68
C GLY A 291 64.66 -13.33 31.13
N GLY A 292 64.31 -14.57 31.51
CA GLY A 292 64.65 -15.21 32.80
C GLY A 292 63.41 -15.76 33.53
N ALA A 293 63.08 -17.06 33.48
CA ALA A 293 63.71 -18.22 34.13
C ALA A 293 63.48 -18.28 35.66
N ALA A 294 62.49 -19.06 36.08
CA ALA A 294 62.55 -20.17 37.04
C ALA A 294 61.15 -20.79 37.18
#